data_AF-A0A536Z4U5-F1
#
_entry.id   AF-A0A536Z4U5-F1
#
_cell.length_a   1.000
_cell.length_b   1.000
_cell.length_c   1.000
_cell.angle_alpha   90.00
_cell.angle_beta   90.00
_cell.angle_gamma   90.00
#
_symmetry.space_group_name_H-M   'P 1'
#
loop_
_entity.id
_entity.type
_entity.pdbx_description
1 polymer ?
#
loop_
_entity_poly.entity_id
_entity_poly.type
_entity_poly.pdbx_seq_one_letter_code
_entity_poly.pdbx_strand_id
1 'polypeptide(L)'
;MTQYRTRFRTSGLSYRPAVEEPPLRSELFSAAQLEQYGKTLAAAHKLTRRRAKDQLLTRLAANESALIGVCNRLTASISPNDRITPAGEWLLDNFQLIEEQIGTAKRHFPRGYSRELPRLALGPSKGLPRVYDIALETIAHADGRVDAESLSRFVAAYQTVAALQLGELWAIPIMLRLALIENLRRVGVRLATGRAERDLANAWADQMMETAEKDPKNLILVIADMARSIPPMGSAFVAEFARRLQGQSPALALALTWIEQQLAESHLTIEQLVQAENQQQAADQVSISNSIGSLRFLSAIDWREFVETMSVVEMVLRQDPSGIYGAMEFATRDRYRHAAERIAKEGRLPEAEVAAKAIELAR
;
A
#
# COMPACT_ATOMS: atom_id res chain seq x y z
N MET A 1 31.53 -38.23 -31.77
CA MET A 1 32.33 -37.05 -31.37
C MET A 1 31.44 -35.82 -31.58
N THR A 2 30.38 -35.58 -30.80
CA THR A 2 30.26 -35.21 -29.37
C THR A 2 30.87 -33.85 -29.04
N GLN A 3 30.03 -32.97 -28.45
CA GLN A 3 30.33 -31.74 -27.65
C GLN A 3 30.55 -30.42 -28.44
N TYR A 4 29.92 -29.26 -28.16
CA TYR A 4 29.04 -28.75 -27.10
C TYR A 4 27.99 -27.80 -27.71
N ARG A 5 26.69 -28.09 -27.53
CA ARG A 5 25.59 -27.11 -27.69
C ARG A 5 25.18 -26.66 -26.30
N THR A 6 25.63 -25.49 -25.88
CA THR A 6 25.22 -24.90 -24.60
C THR A 6 23.80 -24.34 -24.76
N ARG A 7 22.83 -25.15 -24.34
CA ARG A 7 21.43 -24.73 -24.18
C ARG A 7 21.37 -23.78 -22.99
N PHE A 8 21.08 -22.50 -23.23
CA PHE A 8 20.49 -21.65 -22.20
C PHE A 8 19.15 -22.27 -21.79
N ARG A 9 19.15 -23.03 -20.70
CA ARG A 9 17.94 -23.41 -19.98
C ARG A 9 17.49 -22.18 -19.20
N THR A 10 16.60 -21.41 -19.81
CA THR A 10 15.67 -20.55 -19.09
C THR A 10 14.82 -21.45 -18.21
N SER A 11 15.22 -21.60 -16.94
CA SER A 11 14.39 -22.24 -15.93
C SER A 11 13.22 -21.29 -15.65
N GLY A 12 12.12 -21.52 -16.36
CA GLY A 12 10.90 -20.75 -16.25
C GLY A 12 10.29 -20.89 -14.85
N LEU A 13 10.41 -19.84 -14.05
CA LEU A 13 9.29 -19.40 -13.24
C LEU A 13 8.45 -18.49 -14.14
N SER A 14 7.42 -19.07 -14.74
CA SER A 14 6.37 -18.30 -15.43
C SER A 14 5.67 -17.44 -14.39
N TYR A 15 6.22 -16.24 -14.15
CA TYR A 15 5.50 -15.17 -13.47
C TYR A 15 4.50 -14.63 -14.49
N ARG A 16 3.24 -15.02 -14.37
CA ARG A 16 2.17 -14.14 -14.84
C ARG A 16 2.27 -12.90 -13.97
N PRO A 17 2.50 -11.69 -14.53
CA PRO A 17 2.36 -10.49 -13.74
C PRO A 17 0.94 -10.51 -13.17
N ALA A 18 0.85 -10.66 -11.85
CA ALA A 18 -0.37 -10.29 -11.16
C ALA A 18 -0.66 -8.87 -11.63
N VAL A 19 -1.87 -8.62 -12.14
CA VAL A 19 -2.32 -7.29 -12.59
C VAL A 19 -1.66 -6.24 -11.70
N GLU A 20 -0.76 -5.43 -12.27
CA GLU A 20 0.04 -4.52 -11.47
C GLU A 20 -0.90 -3.51 -10.81
N GLU A 21 -1.18 -3.74 -9.54
CA GLU A 21 -1.95 -2.81 -8.75
C GLU A 21 -1.02 -1.64 -8.41
N PRO A 22 -1.30 -0.42 -8.89
CA PRO A 22 -0.49 0.73 -8.56
C PRO A 22 -0.56 0.98 -7.05
N PRO A 23 0.47 1.61 -6.45
CA PRO A 23 0.42 2.05 -5.06
C PRO A 23 -0.84 2.84 -4.75
N LEU A 24 -1.20 2.85 -3.48
CA LEU A 24 -2.28 3.68 -2.99
C LEU A 24 -1.80 5.13 -2.99
N ARG A 25 -1.96 5.79 -4.14
CA ARG A 25 -1.62 7.19 -4.36
C ARG A 25 -2.76 7.86 -5.13
N SER A 26 -3.13 9.02 -4.66
CA SER A 26 -4.09 9.91 -5.30
C SER A 26 -3.61 11.36 -5.10
N GLU A 27 -4.40 12.32 -5.54
CA GLU A 27 -4.09 13.73 -5.32
C GLU A 27 -3.84 13.99 -3.83
N LEU A 28 -2.71 14.62 -3.49
CA LEU A 28 -2.35 14.87 -2.09
C LEU A 28 -3.25 15.94 -1.51
N PHE A 29 -3.87 15.64 -0.37
CA PHE A 29 -4.75 16.55 0.33
C PHE A 29 -4.09 17.08 1.60
N SER A 30 -4.22 18.40 1.82
CA SER A 30 -4.02 19.01 3.14
C SER A 30 -5.06 18.50 4.14
N ALA A 31 -4.84 18.73 5.45
CA ALA A 31 -5.79 18.34 6.49
C ALA A 31 -7.21 18.92 6.25
N ALA A 32 -7.30 20.15 5.73
CA ALA A 32 -8.59 20.78 5.40
C ALA A 32 -9.26 20.13 4.17
N GLN A 33 -8.47 19.74 3.15
CA GLN A 33 -9.00 19.02 1.99
C GLN A 33 -9.43 17.60 2.37
N LEU A 34 -8.68 16.90 3.23
CA LEU A 34 -9.06 15.60 3.79
C LEU A 34 -10.36 15.69 4.58
N GLU A 35 -10.54 16.75 5.37
CA GLU A 35 -11.79 16.99 6.11
C GLU A 35 -12.98 17.12 5.16
N GLN A 36 -12.86 17.96 4.13
CA GLN A 36 -13.92 18.13 3.14
C GLN A 36 -14.17 16.84 2.36
N TYR A 37 -13.11 16.10 2.03
CA TYR A 37 -13.21 14.81 1.37
C TYR A 37 -13.92 13.77 2.23
N GLY A 38 -13.71 13.76 3.55
CA GLY A 38 -14.42 12.88 4.47
C GLY A 38 -15.94 13.03 4.40
N LYS A 39 -16.45 14.25 4.23
CA LYS A 39 -17.89 14.52 4.01
C LYS A 39 -18.38 13.96 2.67
N THR A 40 -17.61 14.19 1.60
CA THR A 40 -17.90 13.67 0.26
C THR A 40 -17.95 12.14 0.26
N LEU A 41 -16.95 11.50 0.87
CA LEU A 41 -16.84 10.06 0.98
C LEU A 41 -18.03 9.48 1.77
N ALA A 42 -18.38 10.09 2.90
CA ALA A 42 -19.53 9.68 3.70
C ALA A 42 -20.85 9.73 2.92
N ALA A 43 -21.06 10.75 2.09
CA ALA A 43 -22.25 10.87 1.25
C ALA A 43 -22.32 9.78 0.16
N ALA A 44 -21.16 9.41 -0.40
CA ALA A 44 -21.01 8.38 -1.42
C ALA A 44 -21.19 6.96 -0.85
N HIS A 45 -20.79 6.72 0.40
CA HIS A 45 -20.90 5.41 1.03
C HIS A 45 -22.36 4.94 1.16
N LYS A 46 -22.68 3.86 0.46
CA LYS A 46 -23.96 3.14 0.59
C LYS A 46 -23.72 1.78 1.23
N LEU A 47 -24.40 1.50 2.34
CA LEU A 47 -24.19 0.28 3.12
C LEU A 47 -25.10 -0.85 2.69
N THR A 48 -24.61 -2.08 2.78
CA THR A 48 -25.40 -3.29 2.61
C THR A 48 -25.59 -4.01 3.94
N ARG A 49 -26.78 -4.59 4.12
CA ARG A 49 -27.09 -5.47 5.27
C ARG A 49 -26.62 -6.92 5.04
N ARG A 50 -26.09 -7.23 3.86
CA ARG A 50 -25.66 -8.60 3.52
C ARG A 50 -24.35 -8.93 4.23
N ARG A 51 -24.34 -10.06 4.93
CA ARG A 51 -23.11 -10.67 5.45
C ARG A 51 -22.29 -11.20 4.28
N ALA A 52 -21.01 -10.85 4.26
CA ALA A 52 -20.04 -11.34 3.28
C ALA A 52 -18.94 -12.15 3.97
N LYS A 53 -18.22 -12.97 3.20
CA LYS A 53 -17.02 -13.64 3.69
C LYS A 53 -15.95 -12.58 3.97
N ASP A 54 -15.16 -12.81 5.02
CA ASP A 54 -14.01 -11.98 5.33
C ASP A 54 -12.91 -12.21 4.30
N GLN A 55 -12.55 -11.17 3.55
CA GLN A 55 -11.52 -11.20 2.52
C GLN A 55 -10.21 -10.56 3.00
N LEU A 56 -10.24 -9.78 4.09
CA LEU A 56 -9.11 -8.96 4.52
C LEU A 56 -7.98 -9.82 5.11
N LEU A 57 -8.30 -10.87 5.86
CA LEU A 57 -7.28 -11.81 6.36
C LEU A 57 -6.61 -12.60 5.23
N THR A 58 -7.38 -13.03 4.22
CA THR A 58 -6.83 -13.69 3.04
C THR A 58 -5.93 -12.73 2.28
N ARG A 59 -6.35 -11.47 2.14
CA ARG A 59 -5.54 -10.44 1.50
C ARG A 59 -4.27 -10.13 2.29
N LEU A 60 -4.34 -10.03 3.62
CA LEU A 60 -3.17 -9.85 4.49
C LEU A 60 -2.14 -10.98 4.31
N ALA A 61 -2.59 -12.23 4.23
CA ALA A 61 -1.70 -13.38 3.99
C ALA A 61 -1.05 -13.31 2.59
N ALA A 62 -1.79 -12.88 1.57
CA ALA A 62 -1.22 -12.64 0.24
C ALA A 62 -0.20 -11.49 0.25
N ASN A 63 -0.48 -10.42 1.01
CA ASN A 63 0.41 -9.27 1.16
C ASN A 63 1.72 -9.68 1.82
N GLU A 64 1.66 -10.48 2.89
CA GLU A 64 2.82 -11.04 3.57
C GLU A 64 3.68 -11.89 2.63
N SER A 65 3.08 -12.86 1.92
CA SER A 65 3.82 -13.69 0.95
C SER A 65 4.48 -12.85 -0.16
N ALA A 66 3.79 -11.84 -0.67
CA ALA A 66 4.34 -10.96 -1.70
C ALA A 66 5.51 -10.12 -1.17
N LEU A 67 5.40 -9.57 0.05
CA LEU A 67 6.47 -8.79 0.70
C LEU A 67 7.71 -9.64 0.97
N ILE A 68 7.55 -10.87 1.48
CA ILE A 68 8.65 -11.83 1.64
C ILE A 68 9.33 -12.09 0.29
N GLY A 69 8.53 -12.33 -0.77
CA GLY A 69 9.05 -12.54 -2.12
C GLY A 69 9.81 -11.33 -2.68
N VAL A 70 9.39 -10.11 -2.34
CA VAL A 70 10.09 -8.87 -2.70
C VAL A 70 11.43 -8.80 -1.98
N CYS A 71 11.47 -8.97 -0.67
CA CYS A 71 12.70 -8.91 0.11
C CYS A 71 13.71 -9.96 -0.37
N ASN A 72 13.28 -11.20 -0.59
CA ASN A 72 14.14 -12.26 -1.13
C ASN A 72 14.76 -11.88 -2.49
N ARG A 73 14.00 -11.22 -3.37
CA ARG A 73 14.52 -10.75 -4.67
C ARG A 73 15.45 -9.56 -4.53
N LEU A 74 15.19 -8.63 -3.61
CA LEU A 74 16.06 -7.48 -3.38
C LEU A 74 17.42 -7.88 -2.78
N THR A 75 17.45 -8.96 -1.99
CA THR A 75 18.68 -9.52 -1.41
C THR A 75 19.41 -10.50 -2.32
N ALA A 76 18.71 -11.15 -3.26
CA ALA A 76 19.34 -12.05 -4.23
C ALA A 76 20.20 -11.25 -5.22
N SER A 77 21.51 -11.51 -5.20
CA SER A 77 22.55 -10.93 -6.06
C SER A 77 22.97 -9.51 -5.66
N ILE A 78 24.11 -9.47 -4.94
CA ILE A 78 24.94 -8.27 -4.76
C ILE A 78 26.18 -8.50 -5.61
N SER A 79 26.07 -8.35 -6.93
CA SER A 79 27.25 -8.12 -7.76
C SER A 79 27.86 -6.76 -7.37
N PRO A 80 29.17 -6.53 -7.54
CA PRO A 80 29.79 -5.26 -7.17
C PRO A 80 29.21 -4.02 -7.88
N ASN A 81 28.41 -4.20 -8.94
CA ASN A 81 27.67 -3.15 -9.64
C ASN A 81 26.17 -3.04 -9.26
N ASP A 82 25.66 -3.95 -8.44
CA ASP A 82 24.25 -3.97 -8.05
C ASP A 82 23.97 -2.92 -6.98
N ARG A 83 23.46 -1.76 -7.38
CA ARG A 83 22.94 -0.76 -6.44
C ARG A 83 21.49 -1.08 -6.11
N ILE A 84 21.23 -1.32 -4.82
CA ILE A 84 19.87 -1.32 -4.29
C ILE A 84 19.37 0.12 -4.35
N THR A 85 18.12 0.33 -4.76
CA THR A 85 17.53 1.67 -4.75
C THR A 85 17.29 2.10 -3.30
N PRO A 86 17.33 3.40 -2.97
CA PRO A 86 17.08 3.87 -1.61
C PRO A 86 15.74 3.36 -1.01
N ALA A 87 14.71 3.26 -1.85
CA ALA A 87 13.42 2.69 -1.47
C ALA A 87 13.50 1.18 -1.13
N GLY A 88 14.31 0.42 -1.87
CA GLY A 88 14.56 -0.99 -1.60
C GLY A 88 15.35 -1.21 -0.31
N GLU A 89 16.38 -0.40 -0.07
CA GLU A 89 17.14 -0.43 1.20
C GLU A 89 16.22 -0.13 2.38
N TRP A 90 15.44 0.94 2.30
CA TRP A 90 14.51 1.30 3.36
C TRP A 90 13.48 0.21 3.67
N LEU A 91 12.97 -0.49 2.64
CA LEU A 91 12.06 -1.62 2.82
C LEU A 91 12.74 -2.79 3.55
N LEU A 92 13.99 -3.11 3.19
CA LEU A 92 14.77 -4.18 3.81
C LEU A 92 15.11 -3.86 5.27
N ASP A 93 15.60 -2.65 5.53
CA ASP A 93 15.99 -2.18 6.87
C ASP A 93 14.81 -2.22 7.85
N ASN A 94 13.59 -2.04 7.35
CA ASN A 94 12.38 -1.99 8.17
C ASN A 94 11.55 -3.28 8.08
N PHE A 95 12.05 -4.36 7.47
CA PHE A 95 11.25 -5.55 7.22
C PHE A 95 10.77 -6.24 8.52
N GLN A 96 11.61 -6.30 9.55
CA GLN A 96 11.24 -6.86 10.87
C GLN A 96 10.03 -6.13 11.47
N LEU A 97 9.99 -4.80 11.39
CA LEU A 97 8.83 -4.01 11.82
C LEU A 97 7.58 -4.40 11.03
N ILE A 98 7.69 -4.58 9.70
CA ILE A 98 6.55 -4.98 8.86
C ILE A 98 6.02 -6.35 9.29
N GLU A 99 6.90 -7.33 9.55
CA GLU A 99 6.51 -8.65 10.05
C GLU A 99 5.78 -8.58 11.40
N GLU A 100 6.29 -7.77 12.33
CA GLU A 100 5.63 -7.52 13.63
C GLU A 100 4.23 -6.92 13.45
N GLN A 101 4.07 -5.97 12.54
CA GLN A 101 2.77 -5.34 12.25
C GLN A 101 1.80 -6.33 11.59
N ILE A 102 2.27 -7.20 10.69
CA ILE A 102 1.45 -8.28 10.12
C ILE A 102 1.01 -9.25 11.21
N GLY A 103 1.92 -9.67 12.09
CA GLY A 103 1.62 -10.55 13.21
C GLY A 103 0.61 -9.93 14.19
N THR A 104 0.74 -8.63 14.46
CA THR A 104 -0.23 -7.86 15.26
C THR A 104 -1.59 -7.79 14.58
N ALA A 105 -1.62 -7.53 13.27
CA ALA A 105 -2.86 -7.46 12.51
C ALA A 105 -3.61 -8.80 12.51
N LYS A 106 -2.90 -9.93 12.35
CA LYS A 106 -3.49 -11.28 12.42
C LYS A 106 -4.08 -11.58 13.81
N ARG A 107 -3.42 -11.14 14.89
CA ARG A 107 -3.87 -11.37 16.27
C ARG A 107 -5.09 -10.51 16.64
N HIS A 108 -5.09 -9.25 16.26
CA HIS A 108 -6.12 -8.28 16.65
C HIS A 108 -7.30 -8.18 15.67
N PHE A 109 -7.28 -8.94 14.57
CA PHE A 109 -8.39 -8.98 13.61
C PHE A 109 -9.08 -10.35 13.53
N PRO A 110 -9.87 -10.75 14.56
CA PRO A 110 -10.57 -12.01 14.52
C PRO A 110 -11.67 -12.02 13.45
N ARG A 111 -11.86 -13.17 12.79
CA ARG A 111 -12.87 -13.37 11.72
C ARG A 111 -14.29 -12.98 12.12
N GLY A 112 -14.62 -13.13 13.42
CA GLY A 112 -15.93 -12.75 13.96
C GLY A 112 -16.17 -11.25 13.82
N TYR A 113 -15.21 -10.44 14.27
CA TYR A 113 -15.29 -8.99 14.28
C TYR A 113 -15.44 -8.39 12.88
N SER A 114 -14.62 -8.85 11.91
CA SER A 114 -14.73 -8.43 10.49
C SER A 114 -16.13 -8.63 9.89
N ARG A 115 -16.85 -9.68 10.31
CA ARG A 115 -18.18 -10.00 9.77
C ARG A 115 -19.29 -9.09 10.29
N GLU A 116 -19.06 -8.43 11.43
CA GLU A 116 -20.05 -7.57 12.06
C GLU A 116 -19.99 -6.12 11.56
N LEU A 117 -18.86 -5.71 10.98
CA LEU A 117 -18.68 -4.37 10.47
C LEU A 117 -19.58 -4.06 9.26
N PRO A 118 -20.20 -2.87 9.19
CA PRO A 118 -20.96 -2.41 8.04
C PRO A 118 -20.15 -2.39 6.75
N ARG A 119 -20.73 -2.93 5.67
CA ARG A 119 -20.05 -3.13 4.38
C ARG A 119 -20.61 -2.23 3.29
N LEU A 120 -19.77 -1.86 2.34
CA LEU A 120 -20.16 -1.07 1.18
C LEU A 120 -20.93 -1.92 0.16
N ALA A 121 -22.00 -1.34 -0.40
CA ALA A 121 -22.85 -1.96 -1.41
C ALA A 121 -22.36 -1.70 -2.85
N LEU A 122 -21.64 -0.59 -3.04
CA LEU A 122 -21.22 -0.02 -4.32
C LEU A 122 -19.76 0.44 -4.25
N GLY A 123 -19.21 0.82 -5.40
CA GLY A 123 -17.85 1.38 -5.51
C GLY A 123 -16.73 0.33 -5.58
N PRO A 124 -15.47 0.79 -5.66
CA PRO A 124 -14.28 -0.08 -5.75
C PRO A 124 -14.16 -1.03 -4.56
N SER A 125 -14.55 -0.57 -3.37
CA SER A 125 -14.52 -1.35 -2.12
C SER A 125 -15.83 -2.09 -1.83
N LYS A 126 -16.63 -2.37 -2.86
CA LYS A 126 -17.87 -3.13 -2.72
C LYS A 126 -17.64 -4.46 -1.99
N GLY A 127 -18.40 -4.69 -0.93
CA GLY A 127 -18.33 -5.89 -0.10
C GLY A 127 -17.27 -5.82 1.01
N LEU A 128 -16.41 -4.81 1.04
CA LEU A 128 -15.47 -4.55 2.13
C LEU A 128 -16.12 -3.68 3.22
N PRO A 129 -15.62 -3.74 4.48
CA PRO A 129 -16.04 -2.83 5.54
C PRO A 129 -15.84 -1.37 5.12
N ARG A 130 -16.80 -0.48 5.37
CA ARG A 130 -16.64 0.95 5.03
C ARG A 130 -15.45 1.59 5.74
N VAL A 131 -15.14 1.14 6.95
CA VAL A 131 -13.98 1.60 7.72
C VAL A 131 -12.65 1.20 7.08
N TYR A 132 -12.62 0.11 6.30
CA TYR A 132 -11.44 -0.23 5.51
C TYR A 132 -11.27 0.72 4.32
N ASP A 133 -12.38 1.09 3.67
CA ASP A 133 -12.35 2.07 2.59
C ASP A 133 -11.90 3.45 3.10
N ILE A 134 -12.41 3.90 4.25
CA ILE A 134 -11.93 5.10 4.94
C ILE A 134 -10.39 5.06 5.12
N ALA A 135 -9.85 3.92 5.55
CA ALA A 135 -8.41 3.76 5.73
C ALA A 135 -7.64 3.82 4.40
N LEU A 136 -8.13 3.14 3.36
CA LEU A 136 -7.54 3.16 2.01
C LEU A 136 -7.49 4.59 1.45
N GLU A 137 -8.61 5.30 1.54
CA GLU A 137 -8.77 6.68 1.06
C GLU A 137 -7.88 7.66 1.83
N THR A 138 -7.80 7.51 3.16
CA THR A 138 -6.89 8.32 3.99
C THR A 138 -5.43 8.13 3.55
N ILE A 139 -5.03 6.89 3.29
CA ILE A 139 -3.66 6.55 2.88
C ILE A 139 -3.36 7.01 1.46
N ALA A 140 -4.31 6.88 0.53
CA ALA A 140 -4.15 7.26 -0.87
C ALA A 140 -3.94 8.78 -1.02
N HIS A 141 -4.71 9.59 -0.29
CA HIS A 141 -4.65 11.04 -0.33
C HIS A 141 -3.55 11.66 0.56
N ALA A 142 -2.88 10.85 1.38
CA ALA A 142 -1.76 11.27 2.22
C ALA A 142 -0.44 10.57 1.88
N ASP A 143 -0.38 9.80 0.78
CA ASP A 143 0.75 8.95 0.37
C ASP A 143 1.35 8.15 1.56
N GLY A 144 0.47 7.45 2.27
CA GLY A 144 0.83 6.60 3.41
C GLY A 144 1.14 7.35 4.71
N ARG A 145 1.11 8.69 4.74
CA ARG A 145 1.31 9.46 5.97
C ARG A 145 0.01 9.52 6.78
N VAL A 146 0.08 9.13 8.05
CA VAL A 146 -1.04 9.18 8.98
C VAL A 146 -0.58 9.86 10.26
N ASP A 147 -1.31 10.88 10.69
CA ASP A 147 -1.12 11.57 11.96
C ASP A 147 -2.47 11.74 12.68
N ALA A 148 -2.42 11.99 14.00
CA ALA A 148 -3.60 12.02 14.83
C ALA A 148 -4.56 13.17 14.50
N GLU A 149 -4.04 14.34 14.11
CA GLU A 149 -4.84 15.53 13.82
C GLU A 149 -5.63 15.33 12.53
N SER A 150 -4.95 14.95 11.45
CA SER A 150 -5.55 14.71 10.14
C SER A 150 -6.58 13.58 10.21
N LEU A 151 -6.25 12.48 10.89
CA LEU A 151 -7.18 11.35 11.08
C LEU A 151 -8.43 11.77 11.87
N SER A 152 -8.25 12.51 12.96
CA SER A 152 -9.37 12.96 13.80
C SER A 152 -10.30 13.91 13.04
N ARG A 153 -9.73 14.87 12.29
CA ARG A 153 -10.52 15.79 11.45
C ARG A 153 -11.29 15.04 10.37
N PHE A 154 -10.64 14.11 9.67
CA PHE A 154 -11.29 13.30 8.66
C PHE A 154 -12.48 12.52 9.24
N VAL A 155 -12.26 11.81 10.35
CA VAL A 155 -13.28 10.96 10.97
C VAL A 155 -14.42 11.81 11.55
N ALA A 156 -14.11 12.91 12.22
CA ALA A 156 -15.12 13.85 12.72
C ALA A 156 -15.99 14.39 11.58
N ALA A 157 -15.39 14.83 10.49
CA ALA A 157 -16.09 15.34 9.32
C ALA A 157 -16.94 14.28 8.62
N TYR A 158 -16.41 13.06 8.46
CA TYR A 158 -17.16 11.92 7.94
C TYR A 158 -18.43 11.67 8.79
N GLN A 159 -18.29 11.70 10.12
CA GLN A 159 -19.39 11.45 11.05
C GLN A 159 -20.48 12.53 11.05
N THR A 160 -20.20 13.75 10.57
CA THR A 160 -21.24 14.77 10.37
C THR A 160 -22.28 14.38 9.32
N VAL A 161 -21.92 13.47 8.42
CA VAL A 161 -22.81 12.98 7.35
C VAL A 161 -23.30 11.56 7.65
N ALA A 162 -22.42 10.69 8.16
CA ALA A 162 -22.77 9.31 8.50
C ALA A 162 -22.06 8.85 9.77
N ALA A 163 -22.82 8.70 10.86
CA ALA A 163 -22.29 8.20 12.13
C ALA A 163 -21.63 6.82 11.99
N LEU A 164 -20.47 6.66 12.62
CA LEU A 164 -19.78 5.38 12.74
C LEU A 164 -20.25 4.67 14.01
N GLN A 165 -20.35 3.35 13.95
CA GLN A 165 -20.62 2.52 15.12
C GLN A 165 -19.37 2.44 16.00
N LEU A 166 -19.57 2.15 17.29
CA LEU A 166 -18.49 1.87 18.24
C LEU A 166 -17.54 0.79 17.72
N GLY A 167 -18.11 -0.31 17.22
CA GLY A 167 -17.35 -1.37 16.58
C GLY A 167 -16.55 -0.90 15.36
N GLU A 168 -16.96 0.15 14.65
CA GLU A 168 -16.18 0.69 13.54
C GLU A 168 -15.06 1.63 13.99
N LEU A 169 -15.29 2.45 15.02
CA LEU A 169 -14.25 3.30 15.60
C LEU A 169 -13.09 2.45 16.15
N TRP A 170 -13.41 1.35 16.84
CA TRP A 170 -12.42 0.37 17.30
C TRP A 170 -11.72 -0.38 16.16
N ALA A 171 -12.28 -0.39 14.95
CA ALA A 171 -11.69 -1.04 13.79
C ALA A 171 -10.70 -0.13 13.03
N ILE A 172 -10.77 1.19 13.18
CA ILE A 172 -9.86 2.15 12.53
C ILE A 172 -8.37 1.77 12.69
N PRO A 173 -7.86 1.42 13.90
CA PRO A 173 -6.44 1.06 14.09
C PRO A 173 -5.99 -0.10 13.21
N ILE A 174 -6.82 -1.13 13.14
CA ILE A 174 -6.50 -2.34 12.38
C ILE A 174 -6.70 -2.11 10.88
N MET A 175 -7.70 -1.31 10.47
CA MET A 175 -7.92 -0.98 9.06
C MET A 175 -6.79 -0.15 8.47
N LEU A 176 -6.31 0.87 9.20
CA LEU A 176 -5.13 1.65 8.80
C LEU A 176 -3.90 0.75 8.66
N ARG A 177 -3.67 -0.15 9.61
CA ARG A 177 -2.55 -1.10 9.54
C ARG A 177 -2.65 -2.01 8.32
N LEU A 178 -3.82 -2.57 8.03
CA LEU A 178 -4.05 -3.41 6.85
C LEU A 178 -3.81 -2.62 5.55
N ALA A 179 -4.27 -1.38 5.47
CA ALA A 179 -4.12 -0.53 4.30
C ALA A 179 -2.66 -0.04 4.10
N LEU A 180 -1.91 0.20 5.18
CA LEU A 180 -0.47 0.51 5.09
C LEU A 180 0.34 -0.69 4.60
N ILE A 181 0.05 -1.90 5.11
CA ILE A 181 0.67 -3.15 4.64
C ILE A 181 0.32 -3.41 3.16
N GLU A 182 -0.91 -3.14 2.77
CA GLU A 182 -1.34 -3.18 1.37
C GLU A 182 -0.50 -2.22 0.52
N ASN A 183 -0.35 -0.95 0.93
CA ASN A 183 0.47 0.02 0.20
C ASN A 183 1.94 -0.43 0.07
N LEU A 184 2.55 -0.89 1.16
CA LEU A 184 3.91 -1.43 1.17
C LEU A 184 4.07 -2.59 0.20
N ARG A 185 3.08 -3.51 0.15
CA ARG A 185 3.07 -4.60 -0.83
C ARG A 185 3.04 -4.08 -2.27
N ARG A 186 2.20 -3.08 -2.57
CA ARG A 186 2.09 -2.51 -3.92
C ARG A 186 3.41 -1.88 -4.37
N VAL A 187 3.97 -1.03 -3.53
CA VAL A 187 5.26 -0.39 -3.79
C VAL A 187 6.38 -1.43 -3.89
N GLY A 188 6.43 -2.39 -2.96
CA GLY A 188 7.45 -3.44 -2.95
C GLY A 188 7.43 -4.33 -4.19
N VAL A 189 6.25 -4.74 -4.67
CA VAL A 189 6.14 -5.52 -5.91
C VAL A 189 6.68 -4.73 -7.09
N ARG A 190 6.36 -3.44 -7.20
CA ARG A 190 6.92 -2.59 -8.26
C ARG A 190 8.44 -2.44 -8.13
N LEU A 191 8.99 -2.25 -6.92
CA LEU A 191 10.44 -2.20 -6.73
C LEU A 191 11.12 -3.49 -7.22
N ALA A 192 10.50 -4.64 -6.98
CA ALA A 192 11.00 -5.92 -7.49
C ALA A 192 10.90 -6.04 -9.01
N THR A 193 9.83 -5.55 -9.64
CA THR A 193 9.73 -5.46 -11.12
C THR A 193 10.84 -4.58 -11.68
N GLY A 194 11.00 -3.37 -11.15
CA GLY A 194 12.05 -2.44 -11.58
C GLY A 194 13.46 -2.98 -11.35
N ARG A 195 13.67 -3.81 -10.31
CA ARG A 195 14.95 -4.53 -10.12
C ARG A 195 15.19 -5.54 -11.24
N ALA A 196 14.19 -6.37 -11.55
CA ALA A 196 14.30 -7.35 -12.62
C ALA A 196 14.59 -6.71 -13.99
N GLU A 197 13.97 -5.56 -14.28
CA GLU A 197 14.24 -4.77 -15.48
C GLU A 197 15.69 -4.25 -15.52
N ARG A 198 16.20 -3.71 -14.41
CA ARG A 198 17.60 -3.27 -14.29
C ARG A 198 18.59 -4.42 -14.43
N ASP A 199 18.30 -5.56 -13.83
CA ASP A 199 19.16 -6.75 -13.94
C ASP A 199 19.24 -7.23 -15.39
N LEU A 200 18.13 -7.20 -16.13
CA LEU A 200 18.11 -7.53 -17.56
C LEU A 200 18.88 -6.50 -18.41
N ALA A 201 18.73 -5.20 -18.11
CA ALA A 201 19.50 -4.14 -18.76
C ALA A 201 21.01 -4.33 -18.53
N ASN A 202 21.40 -4.65 -17.30
CA ASN A 202 22.79 -4.93 -16.95
C ASN A 202 23.33 -6.16 -17.68
N ALA A 203 22.59 -7.26 -17.73
CA ALA A 203 23.01 -8.46 -18.45
C ALA A 203 23.29 -8.18 -19.94
N TRP A 204 22.39 -7.43 -20.61
CA TRP A 204 22.61 -7.05 -22.00
C TRP A 204 23.77 -6.08 -22.16
N ALA A 205 23.89 -5.08 -21.29
CA ALA A 205 24.98 -4.12 -21.33
C ALA A 205 26.35 -4.79 -21.10
N ASP A 206 26.46 -5.70 -20.13
CA ASP A 206 27.67 -6.48 -19.87
C ASP A 206 28.04 -7.32 -21.09
N GLN A 207 27.09 -8.07 -21.67
CA GLN A 207 27.33 -8.88 -22.86
C GLN A 207 27.77 -8.03 -24.06
N MET A 208 27.15 -6.87 -24.26
CA MET A 208 27.52 -5.94 -25.34
C MET A 208 28.89 -5.32 -25.13
N MET A 209 29.22 -4.87 -23.92
CA MET A 209 30.53 -4.31 -23.62
C MET A 209 31.64 -5.34 -23.78
N GLU A 210 31.44 -6.56 -23.26
CA GLU A 210 32.41 -7.66 -23.41
C GLU A 210 32.62 -8.02 -24.88
N THR A 211 31.53 -8.09 -25.66
CA THR A 211 31.61 -8.38 -27.11
C THR A 211 32.28 -7.23 -27.85
N ALA A 212 31.97 -5.98 -27.52
CA ALA A 212 32.60 -4.81 -28.14
C ALA A 212 34.11 -4.74 -27.86
N GLU A 213 34.58 -5.25 -26.73
CA GLU A 213 36.00 -5.32 -26.40
C GLU A 213 36.71 -6.51 -27.07
N LYS A 214 36.12 -7.71 -26.97
CA LYS A 214 36.78 -8.97 -27.36
C LYS A 214 36.53 -9.37 -28.82
N ASP A 215 35.35 -9.08 -29.35
CA ASP A 215 34.94 -9.47 -30.71
C ASP A 215 33.93 -8.47 -31.33
N PRO A 216 34.39 -7.26 -31.70
CA PRO A 216 33.50 -6.18 -32.16
C PRO A 216 32.61 -6.56 -33.35
N LYS A 217 33.05 -7.51 -34.18
CA LYS A 217 32.30 -7.96 -35.37
C LYS A 217 30.99 -8.67 -35.00
N ASN A 218 30.96 -9.31 -33.83
CA ASN A 218 29.80 -10.03 -33.34
C ASN A 218 28.83 -9.17 -32.50
N LEU A 219 29.16 -7.90 -32.22
CA LEU A 219 28.29 -7.01 -31.45
C LEU A 219 26.90 -6.83 -32.09
N ILE A 220 26.85 -6.76 -33.43
CA ILE A 220 25.57 -6.61 -34.14
C ILE A 220 24.65 -7.82 -33.95
N LEU A 221 25.21 -9.02 -33.77
CA LEU A 221 24.43 -10.22 -33.48
C LEU A 221 23.84 -10.16 -32.07
N VAL A 222 24.60 -9.66 -31.09
CA VAL A 222 24.12 -9.45 -29.71
C VAL A 222 22.98 -8.42 -29.67
N ILE A 223 23.11 -7.31 -30.39
CA ILE A 223 22.02 -6.31 -30.51
C ILE A 223 20.78 -6.95 -31.15
N ALA A 224 20.96 -7.77 -32.20
CA ALA A 224 19.86 -8.48 -32.84
C ALA A 224 19.23 -9.54 -31.93
N ASP A 225 20.01 -10.24 -31.10
CA ASP A 225 19.51 -11.18 -30.09
C ASP A 225 18.67 -10.45 -29.04
N MET A 226 19.14 -9.31 -28.56
CA MET A 226 18.39 -8.45 -27.64
C MET A 226 17.07 -8.00 -28.26
N ALA A 227 17.10 -7.46 -29.48
CA ALA A 227 15.90 -7.02 -30.19
C ALA A 227 14.87 -8.14 -30.34
N ARG A 228 15.33 -9.37 -30.65
CA ARG A 228 14.48 -10.56 -30.75
C ARG A 228 13.92 -11.04 -29.41
N SER A 229 14.55 -10.69 -28.29
CA SER A 229 14.05 -11.03 -26.94
C SER A 229 12.87 -10.17 -26.49
N ILE A 230 12.61 -9.06 -27.19
CA ILE A 230 11.55 -8.09 -26.89
C ILE A 230 11.63 -7.65 -25.41
N PRO A 231 12.69 -6.90 -25.03
CA PRO A 231 12.87 -6.51 -23.64
C PRO A 231 11.73 -5.59 -23.19
N PRO A 232 11.38 -5.60 -21.90
CA PRO A 232 10.42 -4.67 -21.34
C PRO A 232 10.97 -3.24 -21.51
N MET A 233 10.35 -2.43 -22.37
CA MET A 233 10.69 -1.01 -22.57
C MET A 233 10.20 -0.14 -21.40
N GLY A 234 10.34 -0.65 -20.18
CA GLY A 234 10.02 0.04 -18.94
C GLY A 234 11.06 1.11 -18.61
N SER A 235 10.68 2.07 -17.76
CA SER A 235 11.55 3.17 -17.35
C SER A 235 12.84 2.67 -16.70
N ALA A 236 12.78 1.62 -15.89
CA ALA A 236 13.92 1.09 -15.17
C ALA A 236 14.91 0.37 -16.11
N PHE A 237 14.41 -0.39 -17.09
CA PHE A 237 15.25 -1.01 -18.12
C PHE A 237 15.96 0.06 -18.96
N VAL A 238 15.20 0.99 -19.54
CA VAL A 238 15.73 2.01 -20.46
C VAL A 238 16.72 2.94 -19.75
N ALA A 239 16.38 3.40 -18.55
CA ALA A 239 17.26 4.29 -17.80
C ALA A 239 18.61 3.63 -17.47
N GLU A 240 18.58 2.38 -17.01
CA GLU A 240 19.81 1.64 -16.67
C GLU A 240 20.63 1.30 -17.91
N PHE A 241 19.98 0.85 -18.99
CA PHE A 241 20.64 0.53 -20.24
C PHE A 241 21.30 1.77 -20.87
N ALA A 242 20.58 2.89 -20.91
CA ALA A 242 21.10 4.16 -21.39
C ALA A 242 22.30 4.62 -20.54
N ARG A 243 22.16 4.63 -19.21
CA ARG A 243 23.23 5.00 -18.26
C ARG A 243 24.50 4.16 -18.47
N ARG A 244 24.35 2.87 -18.76
CA ARG A 244 25.47 1.94 -18.98
C ARG A 244 26.20 2.20 -20.30
N LEU A 245 25.47 2.38 -21.40
CA LEU A 245 26.06 2.47 -22.75
C LEU A 245 26.44 3.88 -23.17
N GLN A 246 25.86 4.92 -22.56
CA GLN A 246 26.13 6.31 -22.93
C GLN A 246 27.60 6.68 -22.66
N GLY A 247 28.25 7.32 -23.65
CA GLY A 247 29.64 7.78 -23.53
C GLY A 247 30.71 6.68 -23.66
N GLN A 248 30.32 5.45 -24.04
CA GLN A 248 31.25 4.34 -24.30
C GLN A 248 31.80 4.41 -25.74
N SER A 249 31.65 3.33 -26.53
CA SER A 249 32.14 3.28 -27.91
C SER A 249 31.05 3.61 -28.95
N PRO A 250 31.41 4.14 -30.15
CA PRO A 250 30.46 4.35 -31.24
C PRO A 250 29.71 3.08 -31.67
N ALA A 251 30.31 1.91 -31.45
CA ALA A 251 29.69 0.62 -31.77
C ALA A 251 28.48 0.32 -30.85
N LEU A 252 28.53 0.77 -29.58
CA LEU A 252 27.43 0.64 -28.62
C LEU A 252 26.33 1.70 -28.84
N ALA A 253 26.62 2.79 -29.56
CA ALA A 253 25.62 3.80 -29.90
C ALA A 253 24.47 3.21 -30.74
N LEU A 254 24.74 2.19 -31.57
CA LEU A 254 23.71 1.50 -32.35
C LEU A 254 22.65 0.84 -31.48
N ALA A 255 23.02 0.33 -30.30
CA ALA A 255 22.06 -0.25 -29.36
C ALA A 255 21.14 0.82 -28.76
N LEU A 256 21.68 2.01 -28.48
CA LEU A 256 20.89 3.16 -28.02
C LEU A 256 19.96 3.68 -29.12
N THR A 257 20.46 3.82 -30.36
CA THR A 257 19.63 4.21 -31.50
C THR A 257 18.50 3.21 -31.75
N TRP A 258 18.73 1.91 -31.55
CA TRP A 258 17.67 0.92 -31.64
C TRP A 258 16.59 1.13 -30.56
N ILE A 259 16.97 1.39 -29.31
CA ILE A 259 15.99 1.74 -28.26
C ILE A 259 15.24 3.03 -28.61
N GLU A 260 15.93 4.07 -29.08
CA GLU A 260 15.29 5.33 -29.50
C GLU A 260 14.24 5.08 -30.59
N GLN A 261 14.55 4.23 -31.58
CA GLN A 261 13.59 3.86 -32.63
C GLN A 261 12.37 3.12 -32.06
N GLN A 262 12.57 2.17 -31.15
CA GLN A 262 11.46 1.45 -30.52
C GLN A 262 10.58 2.37 -29.66
N LEU A 263 11.17 3.30 -28.91
CA LEU A 263 10.42 4.26 -28.11
C LEU A 263 9.66 5.27 -28.98
N ALA A 264 10.22 5.65 -30.13
CA ALA A 264 9.58 6.56 -31.06
C ALA A 264 8.24 6.02 -31.62
N GLU A 265 8.08 4.70 -31.71
CA GLU A 265 6.80 4.06 -32.09
C GLU A 265 5.66 4.41 -31.10
N SER A 266 6.01 4.72 -29.85
CA SER A 266 5.07 5.14 -28.80
C SER A 266 5.21 6.62 -28.41
N HIS A 267 5.88 7.43 -29.23
CA HIS A 267 6.17 8.84 -28.96
C HIS A 267 6.92 9.11 -27.64
N LEU A 268 7.74 8.17 -27.20
CA LEU A 268 8.58 8.30 -26.00
C LEU A 268 10.04 8.53 -26.37
N THR A 269 10.80 9.12 -25.44
CA THR A 269 12.26 9.27 -25.56
C THR A 269 12.99 8.63 -24.38
N ILE A 270 14.28 8.33 -24.56
CA ILE A 270 15.15 7.86 -23.48
C ILE A 270 15.17 8.86 -22.32
N GLU A 271 15.29 10.16 -22.62
CA GLU A 271 15.32 11.22 -21.60
C GLU A 271 14.03 11.26 -20.76
N GLN A 272 12.87 11.12 -21.40
CA GLN A 272 11.59 11.05 -20.70
C GLN A 272 11.51 9.84 -19.77
N LEU A 273 11.97 8.66 -20.22
CA LEU A 273 11.96 7.45 -19.39
C LEU A 273 12.98 7.51 -18.25
N VAL A 274 14.15 8.13 -18.47
CA VAL A 274 15.13 8.41 -17.40
C VAL A 274 14.54 9.35 -16.35
N GLN A 275 13.88 10.43 -16.78
CA GLN A 275 13.21 11.36 -15.86
C GLN A 275 12.07 10.68 -15.09
N ALA A 276 11.26 9.88 -15.78
CA ALA A 276 10.17 9.11 -15.16
C ALA A 276 10.71 8.12 -14.12
N GLU A 277 11.81 7.41 -14.41
CA GLU A 277 12.44 6.50 -13.46
C GLU A 277 12.92 7.23 -12.20
N ASN A 278 13.59 8.37 -12.35
CA ASN A 278 14.06 9.17 -11.21
C ASN A 278 12.90 9.68 -10.35
N GLN A 279 11.84 10.18 -10.96
CA GLN A 279 10.63 10.62 -10.26
C GLN A 279 9.95 9.46 -9.53
N GLN A 280 9.89 8.29 -10.17
CA GLN A 280 9.27 7.10 -9.61
C GLN A 280 10.05 6.58 -8.40
N GLN A 281 11.39 6.53 -8.46
CA GLN A 281 12.23 6.12 -7.34
C GLN A 281 12.08 7.07 -6.15
N ALA A 282 12.06 8.38 -6.39
CA ALA A 282 11.84 9.38 -5.34
C ALA A 282 10.46 9.22 -4.69
N ALA A 283 9.40 9.05 -5.49
CA ALA A 283 8.05 8.83 -4.98
C ALA A 283 7.95 7.53 -4.16
N ASP A 284 8.67 6.48 -4.56
CA ASP A 284 8.67 5.19 -3.88
C ASP A 284 9.38 5.26 -2.54
N GLN A 285 10.50 5.96 -2.48
CA GLN A 285 11.22 6.19 -1.23
C GLN A 285 10.34 6.94 -0.22
N VAL A 286 9.67 8.01 -0.65
CA VAL A 286 8.76 8.79 0.23
C VAL A 286 7.60 7.93 0.72
N SER A 287 6.93 7.21 -0.17
CA SER A 287 5.75 6.40 0.15
C SER A 287 6.06 5.26 1.14
N ILE A 288 7.21 4.59 1.00
CA ILE A 288 7.63 3.56 1.96
C ILE A 288 7.98 4.23 3.29
N SER A 289 8.74 5.33 3.27
CA SER A 289 9.12 6.05 4.48
C SER A 289 7.89 6.51 5.29
N ASN A 290 6.91 7.11 4.61
CA ASN A 290 5.63 7.50 5.19
C ASN A 290 4.88 6.29 5.74
N SER A 291 4.78 5.20 4.98
CA SER A 291 4.05 4.01 5.41
C SER A 291 4.66 3.37 6.66
N ILE A 292 6.00 3.32 6.73
CA ILE A 292 6.75 2.85 7.90
C ILE A 292 6.57 3.78 9.10
N GLY A 293 6.67 5.10 8.90
CA GLY A 293 6.43 6.10 9.95
C GLY A 293 5.03 5.98 10.53
N SER A 294 4.03 5.81 9.68
CA SER A 294 2.63 5.60 10.06
C SER A 294 2.44 4.30 10.84
N LEU A 295 3.07 3.18 10.44
CA LEU A 295 3.00 1.93 11.19
C LEU A 295 3.57 2.07 12.62
N ARG A 296 4.65 2.85 12.80
CA ARG A 296 5.17 3.18 14.13
C ARG A 296 4.18 4.05 14.90
N PHE A 297 3.62 5.07 14.27
CA PHE A 297 2.59 5.92 14.86
C PHE A 297 1.36 5.13 15.34
N LEU A 298 0.84 4.19 14.54
CA LEU A 298 -0.31 3.34 14.93
C LEU A 298 -0.03 2.46 16.16
N SER A 299 1.23 2.22 16.49
CA SER A 299 1.65 1.48 17.68
C SER A 299 1.83 2.38 18.91
N ALA A 300 1.97 3.70 18.71
CA ALA A 300 2.25 4.67 19.76
C ALA A 300 1.02 5.49 20.21
N ILE A 301 0.04 5.68 19.33
CA ILE A 301 -1.19 6.45 19.62
C ILE A 301 -2.06 5.76 20.68
N ASP A 302 -2.62 6.54 21.62
CA ASP A 302 -3.65 6.05 22.54
C ASP A 302 -5.01 5.96 21.84
N TRP A 303 -5.31 4.78 21.30
CA TRP A 303 -6.58 4.51 20.62
C TRP A 303 -7.79 4.64 21.54
N ARG A 304 -7.61 4.55 22.86
CA ARG A 304 -8.71 4.72 23.83
C ARG A 304 -9.20 6.16 23.84
N GLU A 305 -8.26 7.10 23.91
CA GLU A 305 -8.56 8.53 23.84
C GLU A 305 -9.19 8.88 22.48
N PHE A 306 -8.64 8.35 21.39
CA PHE A 306 -9.21 8.56 20.06
C PHE A 306 -10.67 8.08 19.96
N VAL A 307 -10.97 6.86 20.42
CA VAL A 307 -12.33 6.30 20.36
C VAL A 307 -13.29 7.07 21.26
N GLU A 308 -12.91 7.42 22.49
CA GLU A 308 -13.75 8.24 23.37
C GLU A 308 -14.04 9.62 22.76
N THR A 309 -13.03 10.26 22.17
CA THR A 309 -13.20 11.58 21.54
C THR A 309 -14.13 11.53 20.31
N MET A 310 -14.05 10.44 19.52
CA MET A 310 -14.83 10.32 18.28
C MET A 310 -16.21 9.66 18.48
N SER A 311 -16.48 9.06 19.64
CA SER A 311 -17.70 8.29 19.87
C SER A 311 -18.89 9.17 20.22
N VAL A 312 -19.91 9.17 19.36
CA VAL A 312 -21.19 9.83 19.64
C VAL A 312 -21.84 9.22 20.90
N VAL A 313 -21.68 7.92 21.12
CA VAL A 313 -22.19 7.24 22.33
C VAL A 313 -21.49 7.76 23.58
N GLU A 314 -20.17 7.92 23.55
CA GLU A 314 -19.41 8.51 24.66
C GLU A 314 -19.87 9.93 24.96
N MET A 315 -20.03 10.76 23.92
CA MET A 315 -20.50 12.14 24.07
C MET A 315 -21.89 12.22 24.72
N VAL A 316 -22.78 11.29 24.38
CA VAL A 316 -24.13 11.22 24.97
C VAL A 316 -24.06 10.71 26.41
N LEU A 317 -23.32 9.64 26.70
CA LEU A 317 -23.22 9.09 28.05
C LEU A 317 -22.57 10.07 29.05
N ARG A 318 -21.70 10.96 28.57
CA ARG A 318 -21.13 12.06 29.38
C ARG A 318 -22.16 13.11 29.81
N GLN A 319 -23.37 13.10 29.27
CA GLN A 319 -24.47 13.96 29.70
C GLN A 319 -25.23 13.40 30.92
N ASP A 320 -24.70 12.35 31.55
CA ASP A 320 -25.15 11.84 32.85
C ASP A 320 -25.42 12.98 33.84
N PRO A 321 -26.68 13.14 34.32
CA PRO A 321 -27.05 14.21 35.24
C PRO A 321 -26.25 14.21 36.54
N SER A 322 -25.79 13.03 36.99
CA SER A 322 -24.99 12.90 38.21
C SER A 322 -23.51 13.21 38.01
N GLY A 323 -23.05 13.30 36.75
CA GLY A 323 -21.65 13.50 36.38
C GLY A 323 -20.72 12.32 36.72
N ILE A 324 -21.24 11.23 37.28
CA ILE A 324 -20.44 10.08 37.73
C ILE A 324 -19.80 9.39 36.52
N TYR A 325 -20.55 9.20 35.43
CA TYR A 325 -20.05 8.55 34.23
C TYR A 325 -18.74 9.17 33.72
N GLY A 326 -18.69 10.50 33.63
CA GLY A 326 -17.51 11.23 33.15
C GLY A 326 -16.28 11.06 34.05
N ALA A 327 -16.49 10.86 35.35
CA ALA A 327 -15.43 10.65 36.35
C ALA A 327 -14.95 9.19 36.45
N MET A 328 -15.65 8.24 35.82
CA MET A 328 -15.25 6.82 35.84
C MET A 328 -13.95 6.57 35.07
N GLU A 329 -13.24 5.53 35.49
CA GLU A 329 -12.12 4.99 34.73
C GLU A 329 -12.56 4.46 33.37
N PHE A 330 -11.63 4.48 32.41
CA PHE A 330 -11.86 4.03 31.04
C PHE A 330 -12.52 2.66 30.97
N ALA A 331 -12.01 1.66 31.71
CA ALA A 331 -12.52 0.29 31.67
C ALA A 331 -14.00 0.21 32.08
N THR A 332 -14.42 1.05 33.03
CA THR A 332 -15.82 1.11 33.45
C THR A 332 -16.65 1.78 32.36
N ARG A 333 -16.25 2.96 31.85
CA ARG A 333 -16.96 3.63 30.74
C ARG A 333 -17.11 2.73 29.51
N ASP A 334 -16.09 1.93 29.22
CA ASP A 334 -16.07 0.99 28.10
C ASP A 334 -17.11 -0.13 28.24
N ARG A 335 -17.34 -0.62 29.46
CA ARG A 335 -18.42 -1.59 29.73
C ARG A 335 -19.81 -1.02 29.43
N TYR A 336 -20.05 0.27 29.72
CA TYR A 336 -21.30 0.93 29.35
C TYR A 336 -21.45 1.05 27.83
N ARG A 337 -20.37 1.40 27.13
CA ARG A 337 -20.37 1.48 25.65
C ARG A 337 -20.65 0.13 25.01
N HIS A 338 -20.03 -0.95 25.50
CA HIS A 338 -20.35 -2.31 25.07
C HIS A 338 -21.78 -2.74 25.40
N ALA A 339 -22.32 -2.33 26.55
CA ALA A 339 -23.72 -2.57 26.88
C ALA A 339 -24.66 -1.85 25.90
N ALA A 340 -24.37 -0.59 25.55
CA ALA A 340 -25.11 0.17 24.57
C ALA A 340 -25.06 -0.48 23.17
N GLU A 341 -23.88 -0.89 22.71
CA GLU A 341 -23.70 -1.63 21.45
C GLU A 341 -24.53 -2.93 21.43
N ARG A 342 -24.47 -3.72 22.50
CA ARG A 342 -25.24 -4.98 22.60
C ARG A 342 -26.74 -4.73 22.55
N ILE A 343 -27.25 -3.79 23.34
CA ILE A 343 -28.67 -3.43 23.38
C ILE A 343 -29.13 -2.87 22.03
N ALA A 344 -28.32 -2.04 21.39
CA ALA A 344 -28.60 -1.49 20.06
C ALA A 344 -28.75 -2.59 19.01
N LYS A 345 -27.86 -3.59 19.04
CA LYS A 345 -27.89 -4.75 18.14
C LYS A 345 -29.12 -5.63 18.37
N GLU A 346 -29.48 -5.92 19.62
CA GLU A 346 -30.67 -6.70 19.99
C GLU A 346 -31.97 -5.95 19.62
N GLY A 347 -32.02 -4.64 19.91
CA GLY A 347 -33.18 -3.78 19.66
C GLY A 347 -33.30 -3.25 18.23
N ARG A 348 -32.28 -3.46 17.37
CA ARG A 348 -32.18 -2.88 16.02
C ARG A 348 -32.30 -1.35 15.99
N LEU A 349 -31.75 -0.70 17.02
CA LEU A 349 -31.72 0.76 17.15
C LEU A 349 -30.30 1.29 16.91
N PRO A 350 -30.12 2.57 16.53
CA PRO A 350 -28.83 3.23 16.57
C PRO A 350 -28.24 3.24 17.98
N GLU A 351 -26.93 3.05 18.11
CA GLU A 351 -26.23 3.02 19.41
C GLU A 351 -26.40 4.34 20.18
N ALA A 352 -26.37 5.48 19.47
CA ALA A 352 -26.59 6.80 20.05
C ALA A 352 -28.01 6.95 20.65
N GLU A 353 -29.02 6.30 20.07
CA GLU A 353 -30.39 6.34 20.60
C GLU A 353 -30.50 5.54 21.90
N VAL A 354 -29.81 4.40 22.00
CA VAL A 354 -29.73 3.61 23.24
C VAL A 354 -29.06 4.42 24.34
N ALA A 355 -27.96 5.10 24.04
CA ALA A 355 -27.29 5.98 24.99
C ALA A 355 -28.20 7.12 25.44
N ALA A 356 -28.92 7.76 24.51
CA ALA A 356 -29.81 8.86 24.83
C ALA A 356 -30.97 8.42 25.75
N LYS A 357 -31.57 7.27 25.47
CA LYS A 357 -32.62 6.68 26.33
C LYS A 357 -32.09 6.33 27.73
N ALA A 358 -30.86 5.83 27.82
CA ALA A 358 -30.24 5.55 29.12
C ALA A 358 -30.08 6.83 29.95
N ILE A 359 -29.66 7.93 29.32
CA ILE A 359 -29.58 9.25 29.98
C ILE A 359 -30.95 9.80 30.35
N GLU A 360 -31.96 9.64 29.49
CA GLU A 360 -33.33 10.06 29.77
C GLU A 360 -33.92 9.34 30.99
N LEU A 361 -33.69 8.03 31.11
CA LEU A 361 -34.15 7.22 32.25
C LEU A 361 -33.39 7.50 33.56
N ALA A 362 -32.22 8.15 33.48
CA ALA A 362 -31.42 8.52 34.63
C ALA A 362 -31.73 9.93 35.17
N ARG A 363 -32.60 10.68 34.48
CA ARG A 363 -33.14 11.97 34.94
C ARG A 363 -34.33 11.74 35.85
#